data_AF-A0A183G3F0-F1
#
_entry.id   AF-A0A183G3F0-F1
#
_cell.length_a   1.000
_cell.length_b   1.000
_cell.length_c   1.000
_cell.angle_alpha   90.00
_cell.angle_beta   90.00
_cell.angle_gamma   90.00
#
_symmetry.space_group_name_H-M   'P 1'
#
loop_
_entity.id
_entity.type
_entity.pdbx_description
1 polymer ?
#
loop_
_entity_poly.entity_id
_entity_poly.type
_entity_poly.pdbx_seq_one_letter_code
_entity_poly.pdbx_strand_id
1 'polypeptide(L)'
;MASFSRSTVPFDLATSGKGPARGKSRSNTFNSSNSIPGKSTSTDKSTSIVAIAEGSGASKGTVGLAIMDLRQADIELSEFMDSPTFSRLKIKLLVADPVEIIVAENFYEKTRNAVMTEMIRSSIPNVVITNVHKRFFNRARGAELVTQLANAEISNCDRAVLKK
;
A
#
# COMPACT_ATOMS: atom_id res chain seq x y z
N MET A 1 32.71 38.46 -4.50
CA MET A 1 33.06 38.52 -3.07
C MET A 1 31.96 37.80 -2.28
N ALA A 2 32.21 36.56 -1.87
CA ALA A 2 31.29 35.81 -1.02
C ALA A 2 31.66 36.03 0.45
N SER A 3 30.68 36.30 1.30
CA SER A 3 30.85 36.37 2.76
C SER A 3 29.81 35.44 3.39
N PHE A 4 30.30 34.36 4.01
CA PHE A 4 29.52 33.48 4.88
C PHE A 4 29.90 33.82 6.31
N SER A 5 28.92 34.19 7.14
CA SER A 5 29.10 34.37 8.58
C SER A 5 28.41 33.22 9.31
N ARG A 6 29.18 32.50 10.14
CA ARG A 6 28.77 31.35 10.94
C ARG A 6 28.87 31.78 12.40
N SER A 7 27.76 31.86 13.13
CA SER A 7 27.78 32.10 14.58
C SER A 7 27.58 30.79 15.34
N THR A 8 28.52 30.55 16.24
CA THR A 8 28.57 29.48 17.23
C THR A 8 27.86 29.95 18.50
N VAL A 9 26.98 29.12 19.08
CA VAL A 9 26.47 29.33 20.44
C VAL A 9 27.11 28.30 21.38
N PRO A 10 27.65 28.71 22.54
CA PRO A 10 28.32 27.80 23.47
C PRO A 10 27.33 27.10 24.43
N PHE A 11 27.73 25.90 24.83
CA PHE A 11 27.20 25.12 25.94
C PHE A 11 27.80 25.64 27.25
N ASP A 12 26.99 25.95 28.26
CA ASP A 12 27.47 26.22 29.62
C ASP A 12 26.96 25.18 30.62
N LEU A 13 27.91 24.66 31.38
CA LEU A 13 27.84 23.63 32.42
C LEU A 13 28.35 24.25 33.73
N ALA A 14 27.53 24.36 34.78
CA ALA A 14 27.98 24.65 36.16
C ALA A 14 26.82 24.41 37.17
N THR A 15 26.84 23.35 38.00
CA THR A 15 27.37 23.22 39.39
C THR A 15 26.36 23.41 40.53
N SER A 16 26.11 22.28 41.22
CA SER A 16 26.07 22.02 42.68
C SER A 16 25.74 23.14 43.69
N GLY A 17 24.70 22.90 44.51
CA GLY A 17 24.50 23.51 45.82
C GLY A 17 23.90 22.50 46.82
N LYS A 18 24.54 22.32 47.98
CA LYS A 18 24.09 21.47 49.11
C LYS A 18 23.50 22.36 50.22
N GLY A 19 22.40 21.92 50.84
CA GLY A 19 21.91 22.41 52.14
C GLY A 19 20.61 21.72 52.59
N PRO A 20 20.45 21.25 53.85
CA PRO A 20 19.47 20.22 54.22
C PRO A 20 18.29 20.72 55.07
N ALA A 21 17.15 20.01 55.05
CA ALA A 21 16.29 19.83 56.24
C ALA A 21 15.24 18.73 56.03
N ARG A 22 14.95 18.05 57.13
CA ARG A 22 14.24 16.79 57.32
C ARG A 22 12.76 17.04 57.54
N GLY A 23 11.90 16.38 56.77
CA GLY A 23 10.45 16.34 57.00
C GLY A 23 9.85 15.03 56.50
N LYS A 24 9.59 14.11 57.43
CA LYS A 24 8.83 12.87 57.16
C LYS A 24 7.35 13.23 57.10
N SER A 25 6.70 13.00 55.96
CA SER A 25 5.28 12.67 55.94
C SER A 25 5.04 11.58 54.90
N ARG A 26 4.57 10.43 55.37
CA ARG A 26 4.10 9.32 54.57
C ARG A 26 2.62 9.56 54.27
N SER A 27 2.26 9.64 53.01
CA SER A 27 0.87 9.46 52.57
C SER A 27 0.88 8.61 51.30
N ASN A 28 0.24 7.44 51.41
CA ASN A 28 -0.04 6.50 50.32
C ASN A 28 -0.67 7.23 49.14
N THR A 29 0.04 7.28 48.01
CA THR A 29 -0.59 7.52 46.72
C THR A 29 -0.74 6.15 46.06
N PHE A 30 -2.00 5.74 45.88
CA PHE A 30 -2.36 4.59 45.06
C PHE A 30 -1.69 4.74 43.71
N ASN A 31 -0.72 3.87 43.42
CA ASN A 31 -0.08 3.79 42.13
C ASN A 31 -1.11 3.14 41.19
N SER A 32 -2.00 3.97 40.65
CA SER A 32 -2.84 3.61 39.52
C SER A 32 -1.90 3.28 38.37
N SER A 33 -1.57 2.00 38.24
CA SER A 33 -0.94 1.49 37.04
C SER A 33 -1.89 1.79 35.89
N ASN A 34 -1.64 2.91 35.20
CA ASN A 34 -2.13 3.12 33.86
C ASN A 34 -1.51 2.01 33.01
N SER A 35 -2.16 0.84 33.02
CA SER A 35 -2.07 -0.11 31.93
C SER A 35 -2.60 0.63 30.71
N ILE A 36 -1.71 1.29 29.99
CA ILE A 36 -1.95 1.65 28.60
C ILE A 36 -2.46 0.34 27.96
N PRO A 37 -3.68 0.30 27.40
CA PRO A 37 -4.11 -0.89 26.69
C PRO A 37 -3.05 -1.13 25.62
N GLY A 38 -2.28 -2.21 25.79
CA GLY A 38 -1.31 -2.64 24.80
C GLY A 38 -2.08 -2.68 23.48
N LYS A 39 -1.61 -1.90 22.51
CA LYS A 39 -2.15 -1.88 21.15
C LYS A 39 -2.34 -3.33 20.78
N SER A 40 -3.58 -3.79 20.72
CA SER A 40 -3.89 -5.09 20.19
C SER A 40 -3.44 -5.03 18.75
N THR A 41 -2.20 -5.43 18.49
CA THR A 41 -1.76 -5.80 17.17
C THR A 41 -2.51 -7.10 16.88
N SER A 42 -3.80 -6.99 16.59
CA SER A 42 -4.35 -7.83 15.55
C SER A 42 -3.50 -7.49 14.33
N THR A 43 -2.37 -8.18 14.18
CA THR A 43 -1.68 -8.37 12.91
C THR A 43 -2.67 -9.14 12.06
N ASP A 44 -3.73 -8.46 11.65
CA ASP A 44 -4.58 -8.85 10.55
C ASP A 44 -3.64 -8.78 9.36
N LYS A 45 -3.04 -9.95 9.07
CA LYS A 45 -2.18 -10.11 7.90
C LYS A 45 -3.03 -9.72 6.70
N SER A 46 -2.46 -8.91 5.83
CA SER A 46 -3.13 -8.61 4.56
C SER A 46 -3.41 -9.91 3.82
N THR A 47 -4.58 -9.99 3.21
CA THR A 47 -5.06 -11.15 2.45
C THR A 47 -5.38 -10.77 1.01
N SER A 48 -4.94 -9.59 0.58
CA SER A 48 -5.27 -9.04 -0.72
C SER A 48 -4.37 -9.63 -1.79
N ILE A 49 -4.97 -10.05 -2.91
CA ILE A 49 -4.26 -10.40 -4.14
C ILE A 49 -4.59 -9.34 -5.17
N VAL A 50 -3.59 -8.92 -5.95
CA VAL A 50 -3.76 -7.89 -6.97
C VAL A 50 -3.36 -8.43 -8.33
N ALA A 51 -4.16 -8.17 -9.37
CA ALA A 51 -3.77 -8.42 -10.75
C ALA A 51 -3.56 -7.08 -11.48
N ILE A 52 -2.47 -6.98 -12.24
CA ILE A 52 -2.11 -5.76 -12.98
C ILE A 52 -2.02 -6.08 -14.48
N ALA A 53 -2.65 -5.25 -15.30
CA ALA A 53 -2.56 -5.28 -16.75
C ALA A 53 -2.25 -3.88 -17.29
N GLU A 54 -1.44 -3.80 -18.34
CA GLU A 54 -1.18 -2.55 -19.04
C GLU A 54 -1.97 -2.51 -20.35
N GLY A 55 -2.70 -1.42 -20.57
CA GLY A 55 -3.44 -1.19 -21.80
C GLY A 55 -2.52 -1.14 -23.03
N SER A 56 -3.07 -1.56 -24.17
CA SER A 56 -2.38 -1.57 -25.47
C SER A 56 -3.24 -0.92 -26.54
N GLY A 57 -2.62 -0.48 -27.64
CA GLY A 57 -3.34 0.16 -28.75
C GLY A 57 -4.08 1.43 -28.29
N ALA A 58 -5.40 1.45 -28.47
CA ALA A 58 -6.25 2.58 -28.09
C ALA A 58 -6.26 2.87 -26.57
N SER A 59 -5.96 1.86 -25.74
CA SER A 59 -5.85 1.99 -24.28
C SER A 59 -4.39 2.16 -23.80
N LYS A 60 -3.45 2.49 -24.69
CA LYS A 60 -2.04 2.63 -24.32
C LYS A 60 -1.87 3.70 -23.24
N GLY A 61 -1.17 3.36 -22.17
CA GLY A 61 -0.93 4.25 -21.02
C GLY A 61 -1.98 4.12 -19.91
N THR A 62 -3.01 3.30 -20.10
CA THR A 62 -3.89 2.89 -18.99
C THR A 62 -3.30 1.70 -18.24
N VAL A 63 -3.65 1.61 -16.97
CA VAL A 63 -3.38 0.50 -16.07
C VAL A 63 -4.73 -0.08 -15.67
N GLY A 64 -4.94 -1.36 -15.98
CA GLY A 64 -6.00 -2.17 -15.41
C GLY A 64 -5.53 -2.80 -14.10
N LEU A 65 -6.33 -2.66 -13.06
CA LEU A 65 -6.04 -3.13 -11.71
C LEU A 65 -7.26 -3.85 -11.16
N ALA A 66 -7.06 -5.10 -10.72
CA ALA A 66 -8.04 -5.85 -9.94
C ALA A 66 -7.46 -6.12 -8.56
N ILE A 67 -8.19 -5.79 -7.50
CA ILE A 67 -7.81 -6.03 -6.12
C ILE A 67 -8.86 -6.96 -5.52
N MET A 68 -8.45 -8.12 -5.04
CA MET A 68 -9.33 -9.09 -4.38
C MET A 68 -8.94 -9.22 -2.92
N ASP A 69 -9.85 -8.96 -1.99
CA ASP A 69 -9.68 -9.33 -0.59
C ASP A 69 -10.26 -10.72 -0.34
N LEU A 70 -9.38 -11.68 -0.03
CA LEU A 70 -9.78 -13.08 0.22
C LEU A 70 -10.61 -13.25 1.50
N ARG A 71 -10.58 -12.30 2.45
CA ARG A 71 -11.40 -12.38 3.67
C ARG A 71 -12.84 -11.99 3.44
N GLN A 72 -13.05 -10.96 2.63
CA GLN A 72 -14.39 -10.43 2.32
C GLN A 72 -14.98 -11.04 1.04
N ALA A 73 -14.16 -11.72 0.24
CA ALA A 73 -14.52 -12.20 -1.10
C ALA A 73 -14.98 -11.07 -2.04
N ASP A 74 -14.44 -9.87 -1.81
CA ASP A 74 -14.74 -8.67 -2.59
C ASP A 74 -13.65 -8.40 -3.63
N ILE A 75 -14.07 -7.91 -4.80
CA ILE A 75 -13.18 -7.51 -5.89
C ILE A 75 -13.44 -6.05 -6.26
N GLU A 76 -12.39 -5.22 -6.21
CA GLU A 76 -12.35 -3.91 -6.84
C GLU A 76 -11.73 -4.02 -8.23
N LEU A 77 -12.47 -3.62 -9.26
CA LEU A 77 -11.95 -3.47 -10.64
C LEU A 77 -11.79 -1.99 -10.97
N SER A 78 -10.63 -1.60 -11.48
CA SER A 78 -10.39 -0.23 -11.92
C SER A 78 -9.47 -0.16 -13.13
N GLU A 79 -9.79 0.73 -14.07
CA GLU A 79 -8.91 1.12 -15.17
C GLU A 79 -8.66 2.62 -15.11
N PHE A 80 -7.40 3.04 -15.17
CA PHE A 80 -7.03 4.45 -15.10
C PHE A 80 -5.77 4.77 -15.89
N MET A 81 -5.66 6.00 -16.39
CA MET A 81 -4.38 6.53 -16.88
C MET A 81 -3.46 6.81 -15.71
N ASP A 82 -2.17 6.52 -15.87
CA ASP A 82 -1.16 6.76 -14.84
C ASP A 82 0.07 7.50 -15.40
N SER A 83 0.80 8.16 -14.51
CA SER A 83 2.06 8.82 -14.84
C SER A 83 3.11 7.79 -15.31
N PRO A 84 4.18 8.24 -16.00
CA PRO A 84 5.31 7.36 -16.34
C PRO A 84 5.97 6.67 -15.14
N THR A 85 5.81 7.23 -13.93
CA THR A 85 6.36 6.70 -12.67
C THR A 85 5.33 5.89 -11.86
N PHE A 86 4.12 5.70 -12.38
CA PHE A 86 3.06 4.91 -11.75
C PHE A 86 2.65 5.37 -10.35
N SER A 87 2.58 6.69 -10.15
CA SER A 87 2.30 7.25 -8.83
C SER A 87 0.92 6.83 -8.30
N ARG A 88 -0.08 6.70 -9.18
CA ARG A 88 -1.44 6.31 -8.76
C ARG A 88 -1.51 4.83 -8.43
N LEU A 89 -0.94 3.98 -9.28
CA LEU A 89 -0.83 2.55 -9.01
C LEU A 89 -0.06 2.31 -7.70
N LYS A 90 1.06 3.00 -7.48
CA LYS A 90 1.84 2.90 -6.25
C LYS A 90 0.99 3.11 -5.00
N ILE A 91 0.21 4.20 -4.96
CA ILE A 91 -0.64 4.51 -3.81
C ILE A 91 -1.70 3.41 -3.62
N LYS A 92 -2.35 2.96 -4.71
CA LYS A 92 -3.33 1.88 -4.62
C LYS A 92 -2.73 0.59 -4.06
N LEU A 93 -1.52 0.22 -4.49
CA LEU A 93 -0.83 -0.97 -3.98
C LEU A 93 -0.46 -0.82 -2.51
N LEU A 94 0.01 0.36 -2.08
CA LEU A 94 0.34 0.61 -0.67
C LEU A 94 -0.89 0.55 0.25
N VAL A 95 -2.06 0.98 -0.25
CA VAL A 95 -3.32 0.90 0.50
C VAL A 95 -3.84 -0.55 0.55
N ALA A 96 -3.75 -1.28 -0.55
CA ALA A 96 -4.22 -2.66 -0.63
C ALA A 96 -3.31 -3.66 0.10
N ASP A 97 -2.03 -3.31 0.27
CA ASP A 97 -0.97 -4.11 0.90
C ASP A 97 -0.99 -5.58 0.44
N PRO A 98 -0.89 -5.86 -0.88
CA PRO A 98 -1.10 -7.21 -1.39
C PRO A 98 -0.01 -8.18 -0.95
N VAL A 99 -0.42 -9.43 -0.68
CA VAL A 99 0.51 -10.54 -0.46
C VAL A 99 1.06 -11.10 -1.77
N GLU A 100 0.29 -10.95 -2.86
CA GLU A 100 0.64 -11.44 -4.18
C GLU A 100 0.16 -10.47 -5.28
N ILE A 101 1.03 -10.25 -6.26
CA ILE A 101 0.75 -9.49 -7.47
C ILE A 101 0.85 -10.43 -8.67
N ILE A 102 -0.25 -10.58 -9.40
CA ILE A 102 -0.36 -11.40 -10.59
C ILE A 102 -0.16 -10.52 -11.84
N VAL A 103 0.74 -10.94 -12.72
CA VAL A 103 0.98 -10.31 -14.01
C VAL A 103 0.99 -11.34 -15.14
N ALA A 104 0.77 -10.90 -16.37
CA ALA A 104 0.87 -11.77 -17.53
C ALA A 104 2.35 -12.15 -17.80
N GLU A 105 2.62 -13.34 -18.35
CA GLU A 105 3.99 -13.75 -18.72
C GLU A 105 4.72 -12.74 -19.62
N ASN A 106 4.00 -12.09 -20.54
CA ASN A 106 4.56 -11.09 -21.45
C ASN A 106 4.70 -9.70 -20.82
N PHE A 107 4.51 -9.57 -19.51
CA PHE A 107 4.60 -8.30 -18.78
C PHE A 107 5.98 -7.67 -18.91
N TYR A 108 7.06 -8.46 -18.85
CA TYR A 108 8.43 -7.95 -18.88
C TYR A 108 8.95 -7.56 -20.27
N GLU A 109 8.19 -7.82 -21.34
CA GLU A 109 8.60 -7.49 -22.71
C GLU A 109 8.57 -5.98 -22.98
N LYS A 110 7.87 -5.20 -22.15
CA LYS A 110 7.68 -3.77 -22.35
C LYS A 110 8.53 -2.95 -21.39
N THR A 111 9.25 -1.97 -21.91
CA THR A 111 10.12 -1.07 -21.10
C THR A 111 9.35 -0.37 -19.98
N ARG A 112 8.08 0.03 -20.20
CA ARG A 112 7.25 0.67 -19.18
C ARG A 112 7.01 -0.25 -17.97
N ASN A 113 6.93 -1.56 -18.17
CA ASN A 113 6.71 -2.53 -17.11
C ASN A 113 7.97 -2.81 -16.28
N ALA A 114 9.17 -2.54 -16.82
CA ALA A 114 10.39 -2.56 -16.03
C ALA A 114 10.36 -1.46 -14.95
N VAL A 115 9.93 -0.24 -15.32
CA VAL A 115 9.73 0.87 -14.37
C VAL A 115 8.65 0.53 -13.34
N MET A 116 7.55 -0.09 -13.76
CA MET A 116 6.50 -0.56 -12.85
C MET A 116 7.04 -1.60 -11.86
N THR A 117 7.81 -2.57 -12.34
CA THR A 117 8.41 -3.62 -11.52
C THR A 117 9.34 -3.04 -10.47
N GLU A 118 10.19 -2.08 -10.85
CA GLU A 118 11.10 -1.41 -9.93
C GLU A 118 10.34 -0.61 -8.86
N MET A 119 9.27 0.08 -9.27
CA MET A 119 8.38 0.77 -8.35
C MET A 119 7.74 -0.20 -7.33
N ILE A 120 7.26 -1.36 -7.80
CA ILE A 120 6.65 -2.39 -6.94
C ILE A 120 7.67 -2.91 -5.93
N ARG A 121 8.85 -3.35 -6.41
CA ARG A 121 9.92 -3.91 -5.57
C ARG A 121 10.43 -2.92 -4.53
N SER A 122 10.54 -1.64 -4.89
CA SER A 122 10.99 -0.60 -3.97
C SER A 122 9.92 -0.19 -2.95
N SER A 123 8.64 -0.31 -3.29
CA SER A 123 7.54 0.16 -2.42
C SER A 123 6.98 -0.95 -1.52
N ILE A 124 6.98 -2.21 -1.99
CA ILE A 124 6.40 -3.36 -1.29
C ILE A 124 7.36 -4.56 -1.45
N PRO A 125 8.51 -4.57 -0.75
CA PRO A 125 9.60 -5.51 -1.03
C PRO A 125 9.27 -6.98 -0.75
N ASN A 126 8.24 -7.25 0.06
CA ASN A 126 7.87 -8.61 0.47
C ASN A 126 6.77 -9.23 -0.40
N VAL A 127 6.28 -8.52 -1.42
CA VAL A 127 5.20 -9.02 -2.28
C VAL A 127 5.72 -10.08 -3.25
N VAL A 128 4.98 -11.17 -3.39
CA VAL A 128 5.26 -12.19 -4.41
C VAL A 128 4.72 -11.71 -5.74
N ILE A 129 5.54 -11.69 -6.79
CA ILE A 129 5.08 -11.41 -8.15
C ILE A 129 4.97 -12.74 -8.90
N THR A 130 3.75 -13.09 -9.31
CA THR A 130 3.43 -14.35 -9.98
C THR A 130 3.09 -14.09 -11.44
N ASN A 131 3.79 -14.80 -12.33
CA ASN A 131 3.51 -14.78 -13.76
C ASN A 131 2.45 -15.81 -14.09
N VAL A 132 1.41 -15.39 -14.80
CA VAL A 132 0.34 -16.25 -15.28
C VAL A 132 0.25 -16.16 -16.79
N HIS A 133 -0.04 -17.31 -17.42
CA HIS A 133 -0.14 -17.41 -18.87
C HIS A 133 -1.09 -16.38 -19.46
N LYS A 134 -0.64 -15.67 -20.51
CA LYS A 134 -1.38 -14.55 -21.13
C LYS A 134 -2.82 -14.88 -21.53
N ARG A 135 -3.11 -16.15 -21.82
CA ARG A 135 -4.47 -16.65 -22.13
C ARG A 135 -5.51 -16.33 -21.06
N PHE A 136 -5.09 -16.17 -19.80
CA PHE A 136 -5.96 -15.82 -18.68
C PHE A 136 -6.23 -14.31 -18.59
N PHE A 137 -5.42 -13.48 -19.25
CA PHE A 137 -5.62 -12.04 -19.40
C PHE A 137 -6.46 -11.74 -20.65
N ASN A 138 -7.60 -12.42 -20.79
CA ASN A 138 -8.54 -12.22 -21.89
C ASN A 138 -9.72 -11.37 -21.41
N ARG A 139 -9.90 -10.20 -22.02
CA ARG A 139 -10.93 -9.23 -21.64
C ARG A 139 -12.36 -9.80 -21.75
N ALA A 140 -12.69 -10.45 -22.86
CA ALA A 140 -14.03 -10.98 -23.10
C ALA A 140 -14.38 -12.09 -22.09
N ARG A 141 -13.44 -13.03 -21.89
CA ARG A 141 -13.60 -14.11 -20.92
C ARG A 141 -13.64 -13.59 -19.47
N GLY A 142 -12.81 -12.60 -19.15
CA GLY A 142 -12.81 -11.95 -17.84
C GLY A 142 -14.15 -11.28 -17.54
N ALA A 143 -14.72 -10.54 -18.49
CA ALA A 143 -16.04 -9.91 -18.34
C ALA A 143 -17.16 -10.95 -18.13
N GLU A 144 -17.09 -12.08 -18.85
CA GLU A 144 -18.02 -13.19 -18.65
C GLU A 144 -17.92 -13.76 -17.23
N LEU A 145 -16.71 -14.04 -16.75
CA LEU A 145 -16.47 -14.57 -15.41
C LEU A 145 -16.96 -13.62 -14.32
N VAL A 146 -16.67 -12.32 -14.44
CA VAL A 146 -17.18 -11.31 -13.49
C VAL A 146 -18.71 -11.33 -13.50
N THR A 147 -19.34 -11.38 -14.68
CA THR A 147 -20.81 -11.42 -14.77
C THR A 147 -21.40 -12.69 -14.14
N GLN A 148 -20.72 -13.83 -14.25
CA GLN A 148 -21.20 -15.12 -13.71
C GLN A 148 -21.01 -15.24 -12.20
N LEU A 149 -19.91 -14.69 -11.66
CA LEU A 149 -19.52 -14.85 -10.27
C LEU A 149 -19.96 -13.68 -9.38
N ALA A 150 -20.22 -12.51 -9.97
CA ALA A 150 -20.67 -11.35 -9.22
C ALA A 150 -22.06 -11.59 -8.63
N ASN A 151 -22.24 -11.17 -7.37
CA ASN A 151 -23.54 -11.16 -6.75
C ASN A 151 -24.42 -10.06 -7.38
N ALA A 152 -25.53 -10.46 -7.99
CA ALA A 152 -26.44 -9.58 -8.72
C ALA A 152 -27.09 -8.48 -7.86
N GLU A 153 -27.15 -8.66 -6.53
CA GLU A 153 -27.80 -7.70 -5.63
C GLU A 153 -26.86 -6.56 -5.18
N ILE A 154 -25.55 -6.80 -5.18
CA ILE A 154 -24.55 -5.86 -4.62
C ILE A 154 -23.48 -5.42 -5.62
N SER A 155 -23.32 -6.13 -6.74
CA SER A 155 -22.30 -5.81 -7.73
C SER A 155 -22.62 -4.53 -8.49
N ASN A 156 -21.66 -3.61 -8.51
CA ASN A 156 -21.69 -2.42 -9.36
C ASN A 156 -21.16 -2.69 -10.79
N CYS A 157 -20.70 -3.91 -11.07
CA CYS A 157 -20.16 -4.29 -12.37
C CYS A 157 -21.26 -4.93 -13.23
N ASP A 158 -21.90 -4.12 -14.08
CA ASP A 158 -22.82 -4.61 -15.10
C ASP A 158 -22.12 -4.85 -16.46
N ARG A 159 -22.87 -5.39 -17.42
CA ARG A 159 -22.36 -5.65 -18.78
C ARG A 159 -21.97 -4.37 -19.53
N ALA A 160 -22.51 -3.21 -19.17
CA ALA A 160 -22.19 -1.95 -19.83
C ALA A 160 -20.82 -1.45 -19.37
N VAL A 161 -20.54 -1.52 -18.07
CA VAL A 161 -19.26 -1.15 -17.46
C VAL A 161 -18.12 -2.01 -18.01
N LEU A 162 -18.33 -3.33 -18.17
CA LEU A 162 -17.29 -4.26 -18.62
C LEU A 162 -16.96 -4.16 -20.12
N LYS A 163 -17.81 -3.50 -20.93
CA LYS A 163 -17.61 -3.33 -22.38
C LYS A 163 -16.79 -2.09 -22.76
N LYS A 164 -16.51 -1.20 -21.81
CA LYS A 164 -15.79 0.06 -22.04
C LYS A 164 -14.27 -0.12 -22.00
#